data_AF-A0A495EAK9-F1
#
_entry.id   AF-A0A495EAK9-F1
#
_cell.length_a   1.000
_cell.length_b   1.000
_cell.length_c   1.000
_cell.angle_alpha   90.00
_cell.angle_beta   90.00
_cell.angle_gamma   90.00
#
_symmetry.space_group_name_H-M   'P 1'
#
loop_
_entity.id
_entity.type
_entity.pdbx_description
1 polymer ?
#
loop_
_entity_poly.entity_id
_entity_poly.type
_entity_poly.pdbx_seq_one_letter_code
_entity_poly.pdbx_strand_id
1 'polypeptide(L)'
;MINDDRPSRISDESDPAMPGLGTLVIRTWHEPDQTPDFRARISYSQAPGDEPTTVSTANPDEVLSVVRQWLLDQPLPPGNV
;
A
#
# COMPACT_ATOMS: atom_id res chain seq x y z
N MET A 1 15.54 -36.78 -36.61
CA MET A 1 14.82 -35.49 -36.53
C MET A 1 14.00 -35.54 -35.25
N ILE A 2 14.47 -34.87 -34.19
CA ILE A 2 13.70 -34.72 -32.96
C ILE A 2 12.72 -33.57 -33.22
N ASN A 3 11.43 -33.78 -32.99
CA ASN A 3 10.46 -32.70 -33.07
C ASN A 3 10.60 -31.87 -31.80
N ASP A 4 11.03 -30.62 -31.95
CA ASP A 4 11.12 -29.64 -30.87
C ASP A 4 9.68 -29.18 -30.56
N ASP A 5 9.05 -29.86 -29.61
CA ASP A 5 7.77 -29.47 -29.02
C ASP A 5 8.02 -28.23 -28.18
N ARG A 6 7.92 -27.07 -28.82
CA ARG A 6 8.03 -25.77 -28.17
C ARG A 6 6.69 -25.50 -27.50
N PRO A 7 6.56 -25.55 -26.17
CA PRO A 7 5.30 -25.17 -25.54
C PRO A 7 5.11 -23.69 -25.85
N SER A 8 4.02 -23.39 -26.54
CA SER A 8 3.57 -22.03 -26.76
C SER A 8 3.31 -21.45 -25.37
N ARG A 9 4.27 -20.65 -24.88
CA ARG A 9 4.11 -19.88 -23.67
C ARG A 9 2.98 -18.90 -23.96
N ILE A 10 1.82 -19.27 -23.46
CA ILE A 10 0.61 -18.47 -23.36
C ILE A 10 1.07 -17.19 -22.66
N SER A 11 1.29 -16.14 -23.44
CA SER A 11 1.70 -14.83 -22.94
C SER A 11 0.51 -13.91 -23.09
N ASP A 12 0.28 -13.17 -22.00
CA ASP A 12 -0.65 -12.06 -21.88
C ASP A 12 -2.12 -12.45 -21.67
N GLU A 13 -2.37 -13.19 -20.60
CA GLU A 13 -3.52 -12.80 -19.76
C GLU A 13 -3.16 -11.43 -19.21
N SER A 14 -3.65 -10.38 -19.89
CA SER A 14 -3.64 -9.03 -19.37
C SER A 14 -4.36 -9.07 -18.03
N ASP A 15 -3.58 -9.14 -16.95
CA ASP A 15 -4.05 -8.88 -15.59
C ASP A 15 -4.83 -7.56 -15.71
N PRO A 16 -6.16 -7.55 -15.46
CA PRO A 16 -6.92 -6.33 -15.56
C PRO A 16 -6.21 -5.36 -14.64
N ALA A 17 -5.67 -4.27 -15.20
CA ALA A 17 -4.96 -3.25 -14.45
C ALA A 17 -5.88 -2.83 -13.31
N MET A 18 -5.69 -3.45 -12.14
CA MET A 18 -6.45 -3.15 -10.95
C MET A 18 -6.30 -1.65 -10.80
N PRO A 19 -7.40 -0.87 -10.73
CA PRO A 19 -7.32 0.57 -10.59
C PRO A 19 -6.33 0.80 -9.46
N GLY A 20 -5.21 1.42 -9.81
CA GLY A 20 -3.99 1.30 -9.04
C GLY A 20 -4.27 1.66 -7.59
N LEU A 21 -4.31 0.67 -6.70
CA LEU A 21 -4.65 0.91 -5.32
C LEU A 21 -3.49 1.66 -4.67
N GLY A 22 -3.81 2.72 -3.92
CA GLY A 22 -2.84 3.36 -3.05
C GLY A 22 -2.20 2.35 -2.10
N THR A 23 -1.01 2.65 -1.60
CA THR A 23 -0.33 1.81 -0.61
C THR A 23 -0.25 2.54 0.71
N LEU A 24 -0.52 1.86 1.83
CA LEU A 24 -0.32 2.36 3.19
C LEU A 24 0.54 1.35 3.96
N VAL A 25 1.70 1.81 4.44
CA VAL A 25 2.63 1.02 5.25
C VAL A 25 2.73 1.64 6.63
N ILE A 26 2.50 0.84 7.67
CA ILE A 26 2.64 1.25 9.06
C ILE A 26 3.76 0.40 9.67
N ARG A 27 4.79 1.07 10.20
CA ARG A 27 5.87 0.44 10.97
C ARG A 27 5.79 0.94 12.40
N THR A 28 5.74 0.02 13.35
CA THR A 28 5.73 0.33 14.78
C THR A 28 6.93 -0.30 15.46
N TRP A 29 7.49 0.40 16.45
CA TRP A 29 8.54 -0.13 17.30
C TRP A 29 8.44 0.46 18.70
N HIS A 30 9.08 -0.20 19.66
CA HIS A 30 9.24 0.31 21.02
C HIS A 30 10.64 0.88 21.19
N GLU A 31 10.72 2.04 21.83
CA GLU A 31 11.96 2.75 22.14
C GLU A 31 12.04 2.91 23.67
N PRO A 32 12.65 1.93 24.37
CA PRO A 32 12.54 1.81 25.82
C PRO A 32 13.16 2.98 26.60
N ASP A 33 14.06 3.72 25.98
CA ASP A 33 14.73 4.89 26.56
C ASP A 33 13.93 6.20 26.39
N GLN A 34 12.76 6.17 25.75
CA GLN A 34 11.90 7.34 25.59
C GLN A 34 10.51 7.14 26.20
N THR A 35 9.89 8.23 26.66
CA THR A 35 8.49 8.24 27.14
C THR A 35 7.66 9.22 26.30
N PRO A 36 6.59 8.78 25.63
CA PRO A 36 6.12 7.39 25.53
C PRO A 36 7.12 6.50 24.79
N ASP A 37 7.06 5.19 25.00
CA ASP A 37 7.96 4.19 24.38
C ASP A 37 7.48 3.78 22.99
N PHE A 38 6.20 3.97 22.68
CA PHE A 38 5.62 3.70 21.37
C PHE A 38 6.14 4.66 20.31
N ARG A 39 6.58 4.11 19.17
CA ARG A 39 6.90 4.88 17.97
C ARG A 39 6.24 4.24 16.76
N ALA A 40 5.76 5.08 15.87
CA ALA A 40 5.23 4.67 14.59
C ALA A 40 5.77 5.54 13.46
N ARG A 41 5.97 4.92 12.30
CA ARG A 41 6.19 5.58 11.02
C ARG A 41 5.17 5.07 10.03
N ILE A 42 4.47 5.98 9.41
CA ILE A 42 3.41 5.74 8.43
C ILE A 42 3.92 6.27 7.11
N SER A 43 3.87 5.47 6.05
CA SER A 43 4.20 5.90 4.70
C SER A 43 3.05 5.50 3.78
N TYR A 44 2.49 6.45 3.04
CA TYR A 44 1.32 6.18 2.20
C TYR A 44 1.31 6.95 0.88
N SER A 45 0.67 6.35 -0.12
CA SER A 45 0.35 6.94 -1.42
C SER A 45 -1.12 6.66 -1.75
N GLN A 46 -1.75 7.55 -2.52
CA GLN A 46 -3.16 7.38 -2.92
C GLN A 46 -3.30 6.65 -4.25
N ALA A 47 -2.35 6.85 -5.17
CA ALA A 47 -2.23 6.10 -6.41
C ALA A 47 -0.80 5.55 -6.60
N PRO A 48 -0.62 4.49 -7.40
CA PRO A 48 0.70 4.05 -7.81
C PRO A 48 1.37 5.10 -8.67
N GLY A 49 2.61 5.44 -8.31
CA GLY A 49 3.38 6.51 -8.95
C GLY A 49 3.35 7.84 -8.20
N ASP A 50 2.44 8.00 -7.21
CA ASP A 50 2.46 9.18 -6.33
C ASP A 50 3.69 9.16 -5.42
N GLU A 51 4.18 10.36 -5.09
CA GLU A 51 5.19 10.51 -4.06
C GLU A 51 4.61 10.11 -2.70
N PRO A 52 5.24 9.17 -1.97
CA PRO A 52 4.70 8.69 -0.70
C PRO A 52 4.86 9.75 0.39
N THR A 53 3.75 10.11 1.04
CA THR A 53 3.77 10.93 2.26
C THR A 53 4.24 10.09 3.44
N THR A 54 5.17 10.62 4.24
CA THR A 54 5.66 9.94 5.45
C THR A 54 5.39 10.78 6.70
N VAL A 55 4.82 10.15 7.71
CA VAL A 55 4.55 10.73 9.04
C VAL A 55 5.18 9.84 10.11
N SER A 56 5.86 10.45 11.08
CA SER A 56 6.39 9.75 12.26
C SER A 56 5.71 10.31 13.50
N THR A 57 5.21 9.44 14.38
CA THR A 57 4.50 9.85 15.60
C THR A 57 4.82 8.94 16.78
N ALA A 58 4.75 9.52 17.97
CA ALA A 58 4.80 8.82 19.25
C ALA A 58 3.40 8.62 19.86
N ASN A 59 2.34 9.07 19.17
CA ASN A 59 0.96 9.03 19.63
C ASN A 59 0.14 7.98 18.83
N PRO A 60 -0.38 6.92 19.47
CA PRO A 60 -1.25 5.94 18.81
C PRO A 60 -2.50 6.55 18.15
N ASP A 61 -3.10 7.58 18.75
CA ASP A 61 -4.31 8.23 18.21
C ASP A 61 -4.04 8.95 16.88
N GLU A 62 -2.83 9.48 16.70
CA GLU A 62 -2.41 10.11 15.47
C GLU A 62 -2.27 9.08 14.35
N VAL A 63 -1.77 7.88 14.65
CA VAL A 63 -1.72 6.77 13.69
C VAL A 63 -3.13 6.45 13.19
N LEU A 64 -4.08 6.27 14.10
CA LEU A 64 -5.46 5.98 13.73
C LEU A 64 -6.10 7.11 12.91
N SER A 65 -5.73 8.35 13.18
CA SER A 65 -6.24 9.51 12.45
C SER A 65 -5.73 9.53 11.01
N VAL A 66 -4.43 9.27 10.79
CA VAL A 66 -3.84 9.16 9.44
C VAL A 66 -4.44 7.98 8.67
N VAL A 67 -4.59 6.81 9.30
CA VAL A 67 -5.19 5.63 8.67
C VAL A 67 -6.62 5.90 8.23
N ARG A 68 -7.44 6.51 9.10
CA ARG A 68 -8.82 6.87 8.78
C ARG A 68 -8.88 7.86 7.61
N GLN A 69 -8.04 8.89 7.63
CA GLN A 69 -7.98 9.85 6.53
C GLN A 69 -7.61 9.17 5.22
N TRP A 70 -6.57 8.33 5.22
CA TRP A 70 -6.14 7.61 4.02
C TRP A 70 -7.25 6.72 3.43
N LEU A 71 -8.01 6.02 4.30
CA LEU A 71 -9.14 5.19 3.87
C LEU A 71 -10.30 5.98 3.28
N LEU A 72 -10.60 7.17 3.82
CA LEU A 72 -11.66 8.04 3.32
C LEU A 72 -11.30 8.66 1.96
N ASP A 73 -10.02 8.85 1.70
CA ASP A 73 -9.49 9.41 0.46
C ASP A 73 -9.34 8.35 -0.65
N GLN A 74 -9.64 7.07 -0.38
CA GLN A 74 -9.57 6.02 -1.40
C GLN A 74 -10.63 6.26 -2.49
N PRO A 75 -10.24 6.24 -3.79
CA PRO A 75 -11.21 6.34 -4.86
C PRO A 75 -12.20 5.17 -4.77
N LEU A 76 -13.50 5.48 -4.80
CA LEU A 76 -14.55 4.45 -4.81
C LEU A 76 -14.27 3.49 -5.97
N PRO A 77 -14.38 2.16 -5.74
CA PRO A 77 -14.29 1.21 -6.84
C PRO A 77 -15.35 1.60 -7.88
N PRO A 78 -15.05 1.51 -9.19
CA PRO A 78 -16.03 1.83 -10.23
C PRO A 78 -17.26 0.93 -10.01
N GLY A 79 -18.37 1.54 -9.60
CA GLY A 79 -19.62 0.84 -9.38
C GLY A 79 -20.21 0.38 -10.72
N ASN A 80 -20.57 -0.90 -10.81
CA ASN A 80 -21.49 -1.40 -11.82
C ASN A 80 -22.81 -0.62 -11.72
N VAL A 81 -23.04 0.30 -12.67
CA VAL A 81 -24.36 0.89 -12.96
C VAL A 81 -25.03 0.12 -14.09
#